data_AF-A0A2N9JJN6-F1
#
_entry.id   AF-A0A2N9JJN6-F1
#
_cell.length_a   1.000
_cell.length_b   1.000
_cell.length_c   1.000
_cell.angle_alpha   90.00
_cell.angle_beta   90.00
_cell.angle_gamma   90.00
#
_symmetry.space_group_name_H-M   'P 1'
#
loop_
_entity.id
_entity.type
_entity.pdbx_description
1 polymer ?
#
loop_
_entity_poly.entity_id
_entity_poly.type
_entity_poly.pdbx_seq_one_letter_code
_entity_poly.pdbx_strand_id
1 'polypeptide(L)'
;MIDHLPARVEPVPDETLDSWLERLATANTLPVRLLLPPELSTTQLAQLLRRKPADLHQMTRAGYHRSVVGRPHQRTLTWRTDQHQWICPRCCTAPTDPRLLPWQLALHPLCRACGCFLVQSTHDVSAVVEAHPAMIDLVTMLMGLTQTAWTNKNHAQRLRRLRRLTNLIARTLDEQWPPRQLPLPAIDPQSARLWGQHTAPDPLIAATLLAICAPLGPTRLDRLTEQGWSRLGDNLDVPIGWLPKRPSTLHAPRRPTYPTPPDRARLKNLRFELHRLQRSYGLEARHVPSTLYVGAEYPLPHRMEWNVREFAAVALVMQLADLDAVRASQYLDLPYHPSPAFADIELGRRIRPQHATLLRMAARKLLRDGLVDYQYRRRTLTAHHRLEPGVLRRLRLPEPAEPLPDPETLALDWLWITLTRSTLTSSRWPLHSTSTALHYGEYALDGEQRLILLEHGHSLLRLTQDDIAHDQQPAPATPDLKQAQ
;
A
#
# COMPACT_ATOMS: atom_id res chain seq x y z
N MET A 1 34.50 -24.41 19.33
CA MET A 1 33.74 -25.39 20.14
C MET A 1 32.66 -26.12 19.34
N ILE A 2 32.10 -25.50 18.29
CA ILE A 2 31.11 -26.14 17.38
C ILE A 2 31.78 -27.05 16.33
N ASP A 3 33.10 -26.91 16.11
CA ASP A 3 33.83 -27.58 15.01
C ASP A 3 33.82 -29.11 15.04
N HIS A 4 33.47 -29.72 16.18
CA HIS A 4 33.38 -31.17 16.36
C HIS A 4 32.21 -31.54 17.28
N LEU A 5 30.97 -31.38 16.81
CA LEU A 5 29.82 -31.96 17.51
C LEU A 5 29.91 -33.50 17.47
N PRO A 6 29.93 -34.19 18.63
CA PRO A 6 30.08 -35.64 18.70
C PRO A 6 28.93 -36.42 18.06
N ALA A 7 27.69 -35.94 18.20
CA ALA A 7 26.51 -36.51 17.57
C ALA A 7 26.15 -35.74 16.29
N ARG A 8 26.07 -36.47 15.16
CA ARG A 8 25.54 -35.94 13.90
C ARG A 8 24.05 -36.27 13.80
N VAL A 9 23.23 -35.25 13.63
CA VAL A 9 21.81 -35.39 13.34
C VAL A 9 21.59 -34.92 11.91
N GLU A 10 21.14 -35.80 11.03
CA GLU A 10 20.75 -35.40 9.67
C GLU A 10 19.37 -34.72 9.69
N PRO A 11 19.18 -33.63 8.92
CA PRO A 11 17.89 -33.00 8.78
C PRO A 11 16.92 -33.92 8.04
N VAL A 12 15.67 -33.92 8.46
CA VAL A 12 14.58 -34.61 7.77
C VAL A 12 14.14 -33.75 6.57
N PRO A 13 13.67 -34.35 5.45
CA PRO A 13 13.13 -33.57 4.34
C PRO A 13 12.08 -32.57 4.80
N ASP A 14 12.18 -31.34 4.28
CA ASP A 14 11.32 -30.21 4.63
C ASP A 14 11.35 -29.82 6.12
N GLU A 15 12.33 -30.24 6.91
CA GLU A 15 12.45 -29.80 8.31
C GLU A 15 12.84 -28.32 8.43
N THR A 16 12.29 -27.64 9.44
CA THR A 16 12.67 -26.25 9.76
C THR A 16 14.09 -26.18 10.34
N LEU A 17 14.81 -25.10 10.02
CA LEU A 17 16.15 -24.87 10.56
C LEU A 17 16.17 -24.92 12.10
N ASP A 18 15.20 -24.25 12.75
CA ASP A 18 15.12 -24.21 14.22
C ASP A 18 14.89 -25.61 14.83
N SER A 19 14.00 -26.41 14.23
CA SER A 19 13.74 -27.81 14.67
C SER A 19 14.99 -28.67 14.58
N TRP A 20 15.69 -28.60 13.45
CA TRP A 20 16.90 -29.39 13.25
C TRP A 20 18.01 -28.97 14.23
N LEU A 21 18.18 -27.67 14.45
CA LEU A 21 19.15 -27.15 15.42
C LEU A 21 18.81 -27.55 16.86
N GLU A 22 17.53 -27.56 17.23
CA GLU A 22 17.08 -28.06 18.54
C GLU A 22 17.40 -29.54 18.73
N ARG A 23 17.15 -30.37 17.71
CA ARG A 23 17.48 -31.80 17.74
C ARG A 23 18.99 -32.02 17.81
N LEU A 24 19.76 -31.24 17.05
CA LEU A 24 21.22 -31.29 17.07
C LEU A 24 21.77 -30.86 18.44
N ALA A 25 21.23 -29.81 19.04
CA ALA A 25 21.58 -29.34 20.38
C ALA A 25 21.28 -30.43 21.41
N THR A 26 20.07 -31.00 21.36
CA THR A 26 19.62 -32.05 22.28
C THR A 26 20.49 -33.30 22.18
N ALA A 27 20.81 -33.76 20.97
CA ALA A 27 21.66 -34.93 20.74
C ALA A 27 23.09 -34.74 21.26
N ASN A 28 23.55 -33.49 21.38
CA ASN A 28 24.87 -33.14 21.90
C ASN A 28 24.81 -32.60 23.34
N THR A 29 23.65 -32.65 24.01
CA THR A 29 23.42 -32.10 25.37
C THR A 29 23.81 -30.62 25.52
N LEU A 30 23.66 -29.85 24.44
CA LEU A 30 23.96 -28.43 24.39
C LEU A 30 22.68 -27.59 24.51
N PRO A 31 22.73 -26.41 25.16
CA PRO A 31 21.64 -25.46 25.08
C PRO A 31 21.56 -24.85 23.67
N VAL A 32 20.35 -24.84 23.09
CA VAL A 32 20.03 -24.42 21.71
C VAL A 32 20.60 -23.04 21.36
N ARG A 33 20.58 -22.10 22.31
CA ARG A 33 21.13 -20.73 22.14
C ARG A 33 22.62 -20.70 21.76
N LEU A 34 23.39 -21.76 22.05
CA LEU A 34 24.79 -21.85 21.64
C LEU A 34 24.95 -22.22 20.15
N LEU A 35 23.91 -22.78 19.53
CA LEU A 35 23.88 -23.06 18.09
C LEU A 35 23.15 -21.96 17.29
N LEU A 36 22.42 -21.07 17.96
CA LEU A 36 21.67 -19.94 17.38
C LEU A 36 22.06 -18.60 18.02
N PRO A 37 23.30 -18.11 17.88
CA PRO A 37 23.61 -16.73 18.22
C PRO A 37 22.82 -15.79 17.26
N PRO A 38 22.09 -14.80 17.78
CA PRO A 38 21.15 -13.97 17.00
C PRO A 38 21.80 -13.12 15.90
N GLU A 39 23.13 -13.02 15.90
CA GLU A 39 23.91 -12.14 15.01
C GLU A 39 24.48 -12.85 13.79
N LEU A 40 24.41 -14.19 13.70
CA LEU A 40 25.03 -14.93 12.60
C LEU A 40 24.10 -15.02 11.39
N SER A 41 24.65 -14.62 10.23
CA SER A 41 24.01 -14.85 8.93
C SER A 41 23.95 -16.35 8.60
N THR A 42 23.01 -16.75 7.73
CA THR A 42 22.90 -18.15 7.26
C THR A 42 24.20 -18.67 6.64
N THR A 43 25.03 -17.79 6.07
CA THR A 43 26.34 -18.13 5.50
C THR A 43 27.36 -18.47 6.60
N GLN A 44 27.42 -17.68 7.66
CA GLN A 44 28.30 -17.95 8.81
C GLN A 44 27.86 -19.22 9.54
N LEU A 45 26.55 -19.41 9.73
CA LEU A 45 26.01 -20.63 10.33
C LEU A 45 26.32 -21.87 9.46
N ALA A 46 26.21 -21.77 8.14
CA ALA A 46 26.56 -22.85 7.22
C ALA A 46 28.04 -23.23 7.31
N GLN A 47 28.95 -22.25 7.42
CA GLN A 47 30.37 -22.51 7.63
C GLN A 47 30.63 -23.25 8.95
N LEU A 48 30.04 -22.78 10.06
CA LEU A 48 30.18 -23.40 11.37
C LEU A 48 29.67 -24.85 11.39
N LEU A 49 28.56 -25.11 10.71
CA LEU A 49 27.93 -26.43 10.65
C LEU A 49 28.45 -27.29 9.50
N ARG A 50 29.44 -26.81 8.74
CA ARG A 50 30.02 -27.46 7.55
C ARG A 50 28.96 -27.94 6.54
N ARG A 51 27.93 -27.11 6.33
CA ARG A 51 26.84 -27.33 5.36
C ARG A 51 26.93 -26.30 4.25
N LYS A 52 26.24 -26.54 3.13
CA LYS A 52 26.13 -25.51 2.08
C LYS A 52 25.13 -24.45 2.54
N PRO A 53 25.38 -23.15 2.32
CA PRO A 53 24.41 -22.10 2.63
C PRO A 53 23.05 -22.31 1.96
N ALA A 54 23.03 -22.90 0.77
CA ALA A 54 21.80 -23.24 0.05
C ALA A 54 20.93 -24.26 0.79
N ASP A 55 21.54 -25.23 1.47
CA ASP A 55 20.81 -26.28 2.21
C ASP A 55 20.11 -25.65 3.42
N LEU A 56 20.81 -24.82 4.19
CA LEU A 56 20.21 -24.09 5.31
C LEU A 56 19.15 -23.11 4.82
N HIS A 57 19.38 -22.44 3.70
CA HIS A 57 18.40 -21.53 3.11
C HIS A 57 17.09 -22.22 2.77
N GLN A 58 17.13 -23.45 2.24
CA GLN A 58 15.95 -24.26 1.92
C GLN A 58 15.16 -24.68 3.17
N MET A 59 15.81 -24.81 4.32
CA MET A 59 15.17 -25.07 5.62
C MET A 59 14.54 -23.83 6.26
N THR A 60 14.65 -22.67 5.59
CA THR A 60 14.02 -21.42 6.01
C THR A 60 12.97 -20.98 5.02
N ARG A 61 12.07 -20.11 5.49
CA ARG A 61 11.02 -19.53 4.63
C ARG A 61 11.56 -18.58 3.55
N ALA A 62 12.84 -18.21 3.62
CA ALA A 62 13.47 -17.45 2.55
C ALA A 62 13.52 -18.25 1.23
N GLY A 63 13.48 -19.58 1.31
CA GLY A 63 13.34 -20.47 0.15
C GLY A 63 11.99 -20.38 -0.58
N TYR A 64 10.97 -19.71 -0.02
CA TYR A 64 9.69 -19.54 -0.69
C TYR A 64 9.57 -18.21 -1.44
N HIS A 65 8.89 -18.24 -2.59
CA HIS A 65 8.62 -17.03 -3.37
C HIS A 65 7.72 -16.06 -2.59
N ARG A 66 7.88 -14.74 -2.81
CA ARG A 66 7.11 -13.65 -2.18
C ARG A 66 5.58 -13.75 -2.26
N SER A 67 5.02 -14.56 -3.16
CA SER A 67 3.58 -14.85 -3.21
C SER A 67 3.10 -15.75 -2.06
N VAL A 68 4.03 -16.45 -1.41
CA VAL A 68 3.81 -17.32 -0.27
C VAL A 68 4.08 -16.56 1.03
N VAL A 69 5.31 -16.02 1.16
CA VAL A 69 5.82 -15.45 2.42
C VAL A 69 5.71 -13.93 2.53
N GLY A 70 5.24 -13.24 1.49
CA GLY A 70 5.15 -11.78 1.46
C GLY A 70 6.48 -11.09 1.20
N ARG A 71 6.50 -9.76 1.33
CA ARG A 71 7.74 -8.97 1.29
C ARG A 71 8.25 -8.75 2.72
N PRO A 72 9.58 -8.62 2.95
CA PRO A 72 10.17 -8.49 4.29
C PRO A 72 9.50 -7.41 5.17
N HIS A 73 9.16 -6.26 4.58
CA HIS A 73 8.54 -5.12 5.27
C HIS A 73 7.02 -5.00 5.07
N GLN A 74 6.40 -5.92 4.32
CA GLN A 74 4.94 -5.95 4.11
C GLN A 74 4.44 -7.38 4.32
N ARG A 75 4.07 -7.67 5.58
CA ARG A 75 3.55 -8.97 6.02
C ARG A 75 2.05 -9.17 5.78
N THR A 76 1.41 -8.28 5.03
CA THR A 76 -0.01 -8.37 4.67
C THR A 76 -0.20 -9.37 3.53
N LEU A 77 -1.30 -10.16 3.56
CA LEU A 77 -1.66 -11.13 2.51
C LEU A 77 -0.65 -12.26 2.31
N THR A 78 -0.08 -12.75 3.40
CA THR A 78 0.84 -13.88 3.36
C THR A 78 0.11 -15.18 3.70
N TRP A 79 0.72 -16.30 3.33
CA TRP A 79 0.29 -17.63 3.76
C TRP A 79 0.94 -18.06 5.07
N ARG A 80 1.74 -17.19 5.69
CA ARG A 80 2.48 -17.49 6.93
C ARG A 80 1.52 -17.69 8.09
N THR A 81 1.87 -18.61 8.98
CA THR A 81 1.18 -18.86 10.25
C THR A 81 2.02 -18.39 11.44
N ASP A 82 2.83 -17.33 11.30
CA ASP A 82 3.85 -16.91 12.30
C ASP A 82 3.36 -16.78 13.74
N GLN A 83 2.07 -16.50 13.92
CA GLN A 83 1.44 -16.32 15.22
C GLN A 83 0.99 -17.65 15.83
N HIS A 84 1.09 -18.74 15.07
CA HIS A 84 0.48 -20.04 15.34
C HIS A 84 1.42 -21.17 14.90
N GLN A 85 2.00 -21.87 15.88
CA GLN A 85 2.84 -23.03 15.61
C GLN A 85 1.97 -24.27 15.48
N TRP A 86 1.86 -24.80 14.26
CA TRP A 86 1.13 -26.01 13.95
C TRP A 86 2.03 -27.24 14.01
N ILE A 87 1.50 -28.33 14.58
CA ILE A 87 2.19 -29.62 14.72
C ILE A 87 1.26 -30.76 14.30
N CYS A 88 1.85 -31.89 13.94
CA CYS A 88 1.08 -33.10 13.66
C CYS A 88 0.79 -33.86 14.96
N PRO A 89 -0.49 -34.11 15.32
CA PRO A 89 -0.81 -34.79 16.56
C PRO A 89 -0.41 -36.28 16.58
N ARG A 90 -0.14 -36.90 15.42
CA ARG A 90 0.28 -38.31 15.28
C ARG A 90 1.80 -38.46 15.14
N CYS A 91 2.45 -37.55 14.41
CA CYS A 91 3.89 -37.63 14.14
C CYS A 91 4.75 -36.86 15.16
N CYS A 92 4.15 -35.93 15.92
CA CYS A 92 4.86 -35.13 16.92
C CYS A 92 4.34 -35.49 18.32
N THR A 93 4.90 -36.55 18.88
CA THR A 93 4.60 -37.06 20.23
C THR A 93 5.63 -36.62 21.27
N ALA A 94 6.85 -36.30 20.83
CA ALA A 94 7.94 -35.79 21.66
C ALA A 94 8.28 -34.34 21.26
N PRO A 95 8.79 -33.51 22.20
CA PRO A 95 9.23 -32.14 21.89
C PRO A 95 10.35 -32.06 20.83
N THR A 96 11.14 -33.13 20.71
CA THR A 96 12.25 -33.28 19.76
C THR A 96 11.81 -33.78 18.39
N ASP A 97 10.52 -34.06 18.18
CA ASP A 97 10.06 -34.55 16.89
C ASP A 97 10.19 -33.46 15.82
N PRO A 98 10.56 -33.82 14.58
CA PRO A 98 10.81 -32.87 13.52
C PRO A 98 9.60 -31.98 13.23
N ARG A 99 9.82 -30.67 13.20
CA ARG A 99 8.81 -29.69 12.76
C ARG A 99 9.07 -29.28 11.32
N LEU A 100 8.09 -29.52 10.48
CA LEU A 100 8.21 -29.34 9.04
C LEU A 100 7.90 -27.90 8.62
N LEU A 101 8.72 -27.37 7.71
CA LEU A 101 8.65 -26.04 7.15
C LEU A 101 7.30 -25.74 6.46
N PRO A 102 6.69 -26.69 5.69
CA PRO A 102 5.37 -26.49 5.13
C PRO A 102 4.30 -26.18 6.19
N TRP A 103 4.41 -26.69 7.41
CA TRP A 103 3.44 -26.44 8.50
C TRP A 103 3.43 -24.99 8.99
N GLN A 104 4.44 -24.19 8.63
CA GLN A 104 4.45 -22.75 8.86
C GLN A 104 3.64 -21.95 7.83
N LEU A 105 2.96 -22.65 6.91
CA LEU A 105 2.12 -22.07 5.88
C LEU A 105 0.70 -22.62 5.98
N ALA A 106 -0.28 -21.74 5.92
CA ALA A 106 -1.68 -22.09 5.87
C ALA A 106 -2.09 -22.82 4.56
N LEU A 107 -1.15 -23.01 3.63
CA LEU A 107 -1.30 -23.89 2.46
C LEU A 107 -1.19 -25.38 2.82
N HIS A 108 -0.69 -25.72 4.01
CA HIS A 108 -0.48 -27.08 4.47
C HIS A 108 -1.12 -27.33 5.84
N PRO A 109 -2.45 -27.36 5.94
CA PRO A 109 -3.17 -27.57 7.21
C PRO A 109 -3.18 -29.02 7.71
N LEU A 110 -2.46 -29.94 7.05
CA LEU A 110 -2.40 -31.36 7.41
C LEU A 110 -0.98 -31.92 7.25
N CYS A 111 -0.72 -33.02 7.94
CA CYS A 111 0.48 -33.82 7.76
C CYS A 111 0.32 -34.75 6.55
N ARG A 112 1.20 -34.62 5.54
CA ARG A 112 1.17 -35.47 4.33
C ARG A 112 1.61 -36.91 4.60
N ALA A 113 2.41 -37.14 5.64
CA ALA A 113 2.92 -38.48 5.95
C ALA A 113 1.81 -39.38 6.53
N CYS A 114 1.00 -38.84 7.44
CA CYS A 114 -0.03 -39.62 8.14
C CYS A 114 -1.47 -39.21 7.81
N GLY A 115 -1.65 -38.19 6.95
CA GLY A 115 -2.96 -37.72 6.51
C GLY A 115 -3.82 -37.03 7.57
N CYS A 116 -3.28 -36.65 8.73
CA CYS A 116 -4.06 -36.02 9.81
C CYS A 116 -4.01 -34.49 9.72
N PHE A 117 -5.10 -33.81 10.07
CA PHE A 117 -5.08 -32.35 10.25
C PHE A 117 -4.09 -31.96 11.35
N LEU A 118 -3.42 -30.84 11.14
CA LEU A 118 -2.52 -30.28 12.14
C LEU A 118 -3.35 -29.69 13.29
N VAL A 119 -2.69 -29.51 14.43
CA VAL A 119 -3.25 -28.84 15.61
C VAL A 119 -2.29 -27.74 16.06
N GLN A 120 -2.77 -26.79 16.86
CA GLN A 120 -1.88 -25.82 17.49
C GLN A 120 -1.07 -26.49 18.60
N SER A 121 0.21 -26.20 18.67
CA SER A 121 1.13 -26.73 19.70
C SER A 121 0.74 -26.39 21.15
N THR A 122 -0.08 -25.35 21.36
CA THR A 122 -0.54 -24.92 22.69
C THR A 122 -1.82 -25.59 23.16
N HIS A 123 -2.51 -26.35 22.31
CA HIS A 123 -3.76 -27.02 22.67
C HIS A 123 -3.52 -28.49 23.02
N ASP A 124 -4.19 -28.97 24.08
CA ASP A 124 -4.23 -30.40 24.38
C ASP A 124 -4.81 -31.15 23.18
N VAL A 125 -4.04 -32.11 22.69
CA VAL A 125 -4.37 -32.94 21.53
C VAL A 125 -5.56 -33.84 21.89
N SER A 126 -6.77 -33.27 21.82
CA SER A 126 -7.97 -33.93 22.34
C SER A 126 -8.52 -34.97 21.36
N ALA A 127 -8.25 -34.84 20.06
CA ALA A 127 -8.61 -35.83 19.05
C ALA A 127 -7.77 -35.69 17.77
N VAL A 128 -7.26 -36.82 17.25
CA VAL A 128 -6.64 -36.90 15.92
C VAL A 128 -7.75 -36.94 14.87
N VAL A 129 -7.79 -35.96 13.97
CA VAL A 129 -8.76 -35.91 12.87
C VAL A 129 -8.06 -36.28 11.56
N GLU A 130 -8.50 -37.38 10.94
CA GLU A 130 -7.99 -37.81 9.64
C GLU A 130 -8.59 -36.96 8.51
N ALA A 131 -7.75 -36.60 7.54
CA ALA A 131 -8.15 -35.84 6.38
C ALA A 131 -8.64 -36.77 5.27
N HIS A 132 -9.67 -36.33 4.57
CA HIS A 132 -10.15 -36.99 3.36
C HIS A 132 -9.02 -37.07 2.29
N PRO A 133 -8.86 -38.18 1.53
CA PRO A 133 -7.79 -38.33 0.54
C PRO A 133 -7.66 -37.18 -0.45
N ALA A 134 -8.79 -36.69 -0.98
CA ALA A 134 -8.80 -35.52 -1.87
C ALA A 134 -8.20 -34.24 -1.27
N MET A 135 -8.22 -34.09 0.06
CA MET A 135 -7.54 -32.97 0.74
C MET A 135 -6.02 -33.16 0.74
N ILE A 136 -5.54 -34.40 0.88
CA ILE A 136 -4.12 -34.76 0.79
C ILE A 136 -3.60 -34.46 -0.63
N ASP A 137 -4.37 -34.84 -1.65
CA ASP A 137 -4.05 -34.54 -3.06
C ASP A 137 -4.00 -33.03 -3.30
N LEU A 138 -4.98 -32.29 -2.76
CA LEU A 138 -5.04 -30.84 -2.88
C LEU A 138 -3.80 -30.17 -2.27
N VAL A 139 -3.42 -30.57 -1.05
CA VAL A 139 -2.25 -30.00 -0.35
C VAL A 139 -0.95 -30.38 -1.08
N THR A 140 -0.87 -31.58 -1.64
CA THR A 140 0.27 -32.02 -2.46
C THR A 140 0.39 -31.18 -3.74
N MET A 141 -0.73 -30.90 -4.42
CA MET A 141 -0.74 -29.99 -5.58
C MET A 141 -0.31 -28.57 -5.20
N LEU A 142 -0.83 -28.03 -4.09
CA LEU A 142 -0.44 -26.72 -3.59
C LEU A 142 1.06 -26.66 -3.24
N MET A 143 1.62 -27.73 -2.69
CA MET A 143 3.07 -27.83 -2.44
C MET A 143 3.86 -27.69 -3.73
N GLY A 144 3.49 -28.43 -4.78
CA GLY A 144 4.12 -28.33 -6.09
C GLY A 144 4.09 -26.90 -6.65
N LEU A 145 2.97 -26.17 -6.45
CA LEU A 145 2.88 -24.76 -6.83
C LEU A 145 3.83 -23.87 -6.03
N THR A 146 3.99 -24.10 -4.72
CA THR A 146 4.90 -23.30 -3.88
C THR A 146 6.36 -23.49 -4.28
N GLN A 147 6.78 -24.73 -4.57
CA GLN A 147 8.15 -25.07 -4.95
C GLN A 147 8.53 -24.48 -6.31
N THR A 148 7.59 -24.45 -7.26
CA THR A 148 7.82 -23.96 -8.63
C THR A 148 7.50 -22.47 -8.83
N ALA A 149 7.01 -21.77 -7.80
CA ALA A 149 6.61 -20.36 -7.91
C ALA A 149 7.76 -19.39 -8.24
N TRP A 150 9.02 -19.77 -7.96
CA TRP A 150 10.19 -18.96 -8.28
C TRP A 150 10.46 -18.88 -9.79
N THR A 151 10.30 -20.00 -10.49
CA THR A 151 10.57 -20.11 -11.92
C THR A 151 9.32 -19.87 -12.76
N ASN A 152 8.14 -20.18 -12.22
CA ASN A 152 6.88 -20.07 -12.94
C ASN A 152 6.00 -18.92 -12.39
N LYS A 153 5.95 -17.81 -13.12
CA LYS A 153 5.13 -16.64 -12.80
C LYS A 153 3.63 -16.97 -12.68
N ASN A 154 3.13 -17.94 -13.45
CA ASN A 154 1.71 -18.33 -13.41
C ASN A 154 1.38 -19.03 -12.09
N HIS A 155 2.27 -19.86 -11.56
CA HIS A 155 2.09 -20.51 -10.25
C HIS A 155 2.10 -19.46 -9.12
N ALA A 156 3.03 -18.50 -9.17
CA ALA A 156 3.04 -17.38 -8.23
C ALA A 156 1.78 -16.51 -8.31
N GLN A 157 1.20 -16.32 -9.51
CA GLN A 157 -0.05 -15.58 -9.68
C GLN A 157 -1.25 -16.38 -9.17
N ARG A 158 -1.28 -17.70 -9.41
CA ARG A 158 -2.33 -18.61 -8.91
C ARG A 158 -2.40 -18.58 -7.39
N LEU A 159 -1.26 -18.67 -6.70
CA LEU A 159 -1.18 -18.56 -5.24
C LEU A 159 -1.70 -17.21 -4.70
N ARG A 160 -1.41 -16.09 -5.39
CA ARG A 160 -1.94 -14.78 -5.01
C ARG A 160 -3.44 -14.66 -5.22
N ARG A 161 -3.97 -15.18 -6.34
CA ARG A 161 -5.41 -15.20 -6.62
C ARG A 161 -6.13 -16.05 -5.57
N LEU A 162 -5.58 -17.21 -5.25
CA LEU A 162 -6.09 -18.09 -4.20
C LEU A 162 -6.15 -17.37 -2.85
N ARG A 163 -5.08 -16.65 -2.45
CA ARG A 163 -5.04 -15.94 -1.16
C ARG A 163 -6.11 -14.85 -1.03
N ARG A 164 -6.37 -14.15 -2.13
CA ARG A 164 -7.40 -13.12 -2.21
C ARG A 164 -8.80 -13.73 -2.16
N LEU A 165 -9.01 -14.82 -2.87
CA LEU A 165 -10.29 -15.52 -2.86
C LEU A 165 -10.59 -16.08 -1.47
N THR A 166 -9.62 -16.72 -0.80
CA THR A 166 -9.82 -17.21 0.57
C THR A 166 -10.17 -16.09 1.54
N ASN A 167 -9.60 -14.89 1.37
CA ASN A 167 -10.01 -13.70 2.13
C ASN A 167 -11.45 -13.28 1.89
N LEU A 168 -11.89 -13.24 0.64
CA LEU A 168 -13.27 -12.91 0.32
C LEU A 168 -14.23 -13.93 0.94
N ILE A 169 -13.96 -15.22 0.72
CA ILE A 169 -14.79 -16.30 1.24
C ILE A 169 -14.83 -16.29 2.77
N ALA A 170 -13.70 -16.18 3.45
CA ALA A 170 -13.68 -16.17 4.90
C ALA A 170 -14.54 -15.07 5.55
N ARG A 171 -14.73 -13.94 4.86
CA ARG A 171 -15.59 -12.83 5.33
C ARG A 171 -17.07 -13.03 5.07
N THR A 172 -17.40 -13.89 4.12
CA THR A 172 -18.76 -14.08 3.60
C THR A 172 -19.30 -15.48 3.83
N LEU A 173 -18.45 -16.36 4.38
CA LEU A 173 -18.78 -17.71 4.79
C LEU A 173 -19.87 -17.66 5.86
N ASP A 174 -20.88 -18.49 5.66
CA ASP A 174 -21.93 -18.79 6.61
C ASP A 174 -22.11 -20.33 6.68
N GLU A 175 -23.10 -20.81 7.43
CA GLU A 175 -23.34 -22.24 7.59
C GLU A 175 -23.77 -22.93 6.27
N GLN A 176 -24.33 -22.19 5.32
CA GLN A 176 -24.96 -22.70 4.11
C GLN A 176 -24.11 -22.44 2.84
N TRP A 177 -23.22 -21.45 2.87
CA TRP A 177 -22.45 -20.99 1.73
C TRP A 177 -21.00 -20.66 2.10
N PRO A 178 -20.02 -21.00 1.24
CA PRO A 178 -20.15 -21.77 -0.01
C PRO A 178 -20.46 -23.25 0.25
N PRO A 179 -21.10 -23.95 -0.71
CA PRO A 179 -21.33 -25.38 -0.59
C PRO A 179 -19.99 -26.12 -0.47
N ARG A 180 -19.85 -26.88 0.61
CA ARG A 180 -18.65 -27.68 0.91
C ARG A 180 -18.58 -28.85 -0.07
N GLN A 181 -17.43 -29.02 -0.71
CA GLN A 181 -17.21 -30.10 -1.68
C GLN A 181 -16.65 -31.36 -1.04
N LEU A 182 -15.94 -31.19 0.08
CA LEU A 182 -15.33 -32.26 0.83
C LEU A 182 -16.04 -32.35 2.19
N PRO A 183 -16.22 -33.57 2.73
CA PRO A 183 -16.73 -33.78 4.07
C PRO A 183 -15.66 -33.37 5.08
N LEU A 184 -15.56 -32.07 5.34
CA LEU A 184 -14.65 -31.50 6.33
C LEU A 184 -15.39 -31.25 7.65
N PRO A 185 -14.69 -31.30 8.79
CA PRO A 185 -15.25 -30.94 10.09
C PRO A 185 -15.97 -29.58 10.06
N ALA A 186 -17.00 -29.45 10.89
CA ALA A 186 -17.67 -28.17 11.10
C ALA A 186 -16.64 -27.14 11.62
N ILE A 187 -16.77 -25.90 11.13
CA ILE A 187 -15.96 -24.77 11.58
C ILE A 187 -16.92 -23.64 11.94
N ASP A 188 -16.55 -22.85 12.94
CA ASP A 188 -17.27 -21.64 13.30
C ASP A 188 -17.02 -20.55 12.24
N PRO A 189 -18.07 -20.03 11.56
CA PRO A 189 -17.93 -18.95 10.59
C PRO A 189 -17.36 -17.66 11.19
N GLN A 190 -17.57 -17.37 12.48
CA GLN A 190 -17.00 -16.17 13.11
C GLN A 190 -15.48 -16.28 13.23
N SER A 191 -14.99 -17.43 13.68
CA SER A 191 -13.56 -17.74 13.71
C SER A 191 -12.92 -17.66 12.33
N ALA A 192 -13.64 -18.05 11.27
CA ALA A 192 -13.16 -17.91 9.89
C ALA A 192 -12.92 -16.43 9.51
N ARG A 193 -13.70 -15.48 10.03
CA ARG A 193 -13.53 -14.03 9.74
C ARG A 193 -12.23 -13.46 10.29
N LEU A 194 -11.55 -14.13 11.23
CA LEU A 194 -10.20 -13.77 11.67
C LEU A 194 -9.18 -13.90 10.53
N TRP A 195 -9.50 -14.71 9.51
CA TRP A 195 -8.74 -14.76 8.27
C TRP A 195 -8.80 -13.39 7.57
N GLY A 196 -7.63 -12.79 7.35
CA GLY A 196 -7.53 -11.44 6.81
C GLY A 196 -6.10 -11.05 6.49
N GLN A 197 -5.56 -10.08 7.23
CA GLN A 197 -4.15 -9.71 7.15
C GLN A 197 -3.25 -10.91 7.48
N HIS A 198 -3.61 -11.62 8.54
CA HIS A 198 -2.96 -12.82 9.05
C HIS A 198 -3.85 -14.05 8.77
N THR A 199 -3.24 -15.22 8.82
CA THR A 199 -3.95 -16.50 8.70
C THR A 199 -4.61 -16.84 10.03
N ALA A 200 -5.74 -17.55 9.98
CA ALA A 200 -6.46 -17.94 11.20
C ALA A 200 -5.65 -18.97 12.02
N PRO A 201 -5.84 -19.00 13.35
CA PRO A 201 -5.16 -19.94 14.24
C PRO A 201 -5.40 -21.40 13.90
N ASP A 202 -6.64 -21.73 13.54
CA ASP A 202 -7.11 -23.10 13.37
C ASP A 202 -6.78 -23.66 11.96
N PRO A 203 -6.01 -24.76 11.87
CA PRO A 203 -5.75 -25.47 10.62
C PRO A 203 -7.01 -25.90 9.86
N LEU A 204 -8.13 -26.21 10.55
CA LEU A 204 -9.38 -26.63 9.90
C LEU A 204 -10.04 -25.48 9.12
N ILE A 205 -9.90 -24.24 9.57
CA ILE A 205 -10.35 -23.06 8.83
C ILE A 205 -9.54 -22.94 7.52
N ALA A 206 -8.22 -23.08 7.61
CA ALA A 206 -7.36 -23.08 6.43
C ALA A 206 -7.73 -24.22 5.46
N ALA A 207 -7.93 -25.44 5.97
CA ALA A 207 -8.36 -26.58 5.18
C ALA A 207 -9.68 -26.33 4.46
N THR A 208 -10.68 -25.79 5.17
CA THR A 208 -12.00 -25.49 4.61
C THR A 208 -11.91 -24.45 3.51
N LEU A 209 -11.20 -23.35 3.75
CA LEU A 209 -11.01 -22.30 2.74
C LEU A 209 -10.27 -22.82 1.51
N LEU A 210 -9.25 -23.65 1.68
CA LEU A 210 -8.52 -24.27 0.56
C LEU A 210 -9.39 -25.24 -0.23
N ALA A 211 -10.12 -26.12 0.44
CA ALA A 211 -11.02 -27.08 -0.20
C ALA A 211 -12.11 -26.38 -1.03
N ILE A 212 -12.61 -25.24 -0.54
CA ILE A 212 -13.56 -24.40 -1.28
C ILE A 212 -12.86 -23.76 -2.50
N CYS A 213 -11.68 -23.17 -2.32
CA CYS A 213 -11.12 -22.21 -3.28
C CYS A 213 -10.12 -22.79 -4.31
N ALA A 214 -9.39 -23.85 -3.96
CA ALA A 214 -8.22 -24.30 -4.73
C ALA A 214 -8.48 -25.25 -5.92
N PRO A 215 -9.45 -26.19 -5.89
CA PRO A 215 -9.71 -27.11 -7.01
C PRO A 215 -10.55 -26.48 -8.14
N LEU A 216 -10.77 -25.17 -8.09
CA LEU A 216 -11.74 -24.51 -8.96
C LEU A 216 -11.19 -24.23 -10.35
N GLY A 217 -11.91 -24.71 -11.37
CA GLY A 217 -11.78 -24.21 -12.74
C GLY A 217 -12.19 -22.72 -12.83
N PRO A 218 -11.78 -22.02 -13.90
CA PRO A 218 -11.98 -20.57 -14.04
C PRO A 218 -13.43 -20.16 -13.84
N THR A 219 -14.38 -20.89 -14.44
CA THR A 219 -15.82 -20.59 -14.35
C THR A 219 -16.39 -20.63 -12.93
N ARG A 220 -15.87 -21.51 -12.07
CA ARG A 220 -16.35 -21.62 -10.69
C ARG A 220 -15.69 -20.59 -9.78
N LEU A 221 -14.42 -20.26 -10.05
CA LEU A 221 -13.71 -19.18 -9.39
C LEU A 221 -14.40 -17.83 -9.62
N ASP A 222 -14.82 -17.56 -10.85
CA ASP A 222 -15.54 -16.32 -11.20
C ASP A 222 -16.91 -16.26 -10.50
N ARG A 223 -17.67 -17.37 -10.51
CA ARG A 223 -18.95 -17.47 -9.80
C ARG A 223 -18.84 -17.26 -8.29
N LEU A 224 -17.86 -17.88 -7.62
CA LEU A 224 -17.65 -17.67 -6.19
C LEU A 224 -17.19 -16.25 -5.88
N THR A 225 -16.38 -15.65 -6.76
CA THR A 225 -15.97 -14.26 -6.62
C THR A 225 -17.17 -13.33 -6.70
N GLU A 226 -18.05 -13.54 -7.68
CA GLU A 226 -19.30 -12.78 -7.83
C GLU A 226 -20.22 -12.94 -6.61
N GLN A 227 -20.53 -14.17 -6.21
CA GLN A 227 -21.38 -14.42 -5.05
C GLN A 227 -20.81 -13.84 -3.75
N GLY A 228 -19.49 -13.96 -3.53
CA GLY A 228 -18.82 -13.36 -2.38
C GLY A 228 -18.90 -11.84 -2.38
N TRP A 229 -18.68 -11.18 -3.52
CA TRP A 229 -18.83 -9.73 -3.63
C TRP A 229 -20.27 -9.27 -3.42
N SER A 230 -21.26 -10.03 -3.90
CA SER A 230 -22.68 -9.73 -3.67
C SER A 230 -23.04 -9.78 -2.18
N ARG A 231 -22.52 -10.78 -1.45
CA ARG A 231 -22.72 -10.95 0.00
C ARG A 231 -22.02 -9.89 0.84
N LEU A 232 -20.81 -9.48 0.44
CA LEU A 232 -20.02 -8.49 1.18
C LEU A 232 -20.65 -7.09 1.14
N GLY A 233 -21.39 -6.77 0.07
CA GLY A 233 -22.01 -5.45 -0.13
C GLY A 233 -20.97 -4.34 -0.33
N ASP A 234 -21.38 -3.09 -0.04
CA ASP A 234 -20.54 -1.90 -0.22
C ASP A 234 -19.84 -1.42 1.07
N ASN A 235 -20.17 -2.00 2.23
CA ASN A 235 -19.48 -1.71 3.50
C ASN A 235 -18.21 -2.56 3.61
N LEU A 236 -17.07 -1.96 3.26
CA LEU A 236 -15.77 -2.63 3.29
C LEU A 236 -14.98 -2.24 4.54
N ASP A 237 -14.99 -3.11 5.55
CA ASP A 237 -14.04 -3.04 6.69
C ASP A 237 -12.66 -3.61 6.33
N VAL A 238 -12.42 -3.94 5.05
CA VAL A 238 -11.20 -4.60 4.57
C VAL A 238 -10.62 -3.84 3.37
N PRO A 239 -9.29 -3.62 3.31
CA PRO A 239 -8.67 -2.98 2.15
C PRO A 239 -8.97 -3.71 0.84
N ILE A 240 -9.48 -3.00 -0.17
CA ILE A 240 -9.87 -3.55 -1.49
C ILE A 240 -8.74 -4.39 -2.13
N GLY A 241 -7.47 -4.00 -1.94
CA GLY A 241 -6.31 -4.72 -2.47
C GLY A 241 -6.14 -6.15 -1.95
N TRP A 242 -6.87 -6.52 -0.89
CA TRP A 242 -6.82 -7.82 -0.23
C TRP A 242 -7.84 -8.82 -0.79
N LEU A 243 -8.77 -8.33 -1.61
CA LEU A 243 -9.84 -9.10 -2.21
C LEU A 243 -9.57 -9.34 -3.70
N PRO A 244 -10.25 -10.31 -4.34
CA PRO A 244 -10.24 -10.44 -5.79
C PRO A 244 -10.79 -9.16 -6.42
N LYS A 245 -10.46 -8.89 -7.68
CA LYS A 245 -11.08 -7.76 -8.39
C LYS A 245 -12.61 -7.95 -8.39
N ARG A 246 -13.36 -6.91 -8.02
CA ARG A 246 -14.83 -6.93 -8.09
C ARG A 246 -15.25 -7.21 -9.54
N PRO A 247 -16.14 -8.20 -9.79
CA PRO A 247 -16.63 -8.46 -11.14
C PRO A 247 -17.33 -7.25 -11.72
N SER A 248 -17.14 -7.00 -13.02
CA SER A 248 -17.79 -5.91 -13.74
C SER A 248 -19.31 -6.01 -13.74
N THR A 249 -19.85 -7.23 -13.65
CA THR A 249 -21.29 -7.53 -13.54
C THR A 249 -21.94 -6.97 -12.27
N LEU A 250 -21.18 -6.87 -11.19
CA LEU A 250 -21.61 -6.33 -9.89
C LEU A 250 -21.22 -4.87 -9.68
N HIS A 251 -20.61 -4.23 -10.68
CA HIS A 251 -20.54 -2.79 -10.65
C HIS A 251 -21.96 -2.28 -10.85
N ALA A 252 -22.41 -1.35 -10.00
CA ALA A 252 -23.65 -0.62 -10.25
C ALA A 252 -23.68 -0.20 -11.73
N PRO A 253 -24.83 -0.31 -12.42
CA PRO A 253 -24.90 -0.03 -13.84
C PRO A 253 -24.21 1.30 -14.09
N ARG A 254 -23.19 1.28 -14.98
CA ARG A 254 -22.55 2.50 -15.44
C ARG A 254 -23.69 3.44 -15.81
N ARG A 255 -23.86 4.53 -15.05
CA ARG A 255 -24.85 5.57 -15.34
C ARG A 255 -24.78 5.86 -16.84
N PRO A 256 -25.93 6.02 -17.52
CA PRO A 256 -25.97 6.15 -18.97
C PRO A 256 -24.88 7.09 -19.47
N THR A 257 -24.17 6.65 -20.50
CA THR A 257 -23.07 7.39 -21.14
C THR A 257 -23.55 8.73 -21.71
N TYR A 258 -24.87 8.90 -21.84
CA TYR A 258 -25.51 10.13 -22.27
C TYR A 258 -25.73 11.11 -21.10
N PRO A 259 -25.45 12.40 -21.31
CA PRO A 259 -25.69 13.43 -20.29
C PRO A 259 -27.19 13.57 -20.05
N THR A 260 -27.65 13.34 -18.82
CA THR A 260 -29.06 13.55 -18.46
C THR A 260 -29.34 15.06 -18.28
N PRO A 261 -30.58 15.56 -18.49
CA PRO A 261 -30.92 16.96 -18.23
C PRO A 261 -30.52 17.46 -16.82
N PRO A 262 -30.67 16.66 -15.73
CA PRO A 262 -30.16 17.00 -14.41
C PRO A 262 -28.63 17.20 -14.35
N ASP A 263 -27.87 16.47 -15.15
CA ASP A 263 -26.41 16.58 -15.15
C ASP A 263 -25.93 17.87 -15.82
N ARG A 264 -26.61 18.31 -16.89
CA ARG A 264 -26.36 19.61 -17.54
C ARG A 264 -26.73 20.76 -16.62
N ALA A 265 -27.90 20.69 -15.98
CA ALA A 265 -28.35 21.70 -15.02
C ALA A 265 -27.36 21.84 -13.86
N ARG A 266 -26.82 20.72 -13.36
CA ARG A 266 -25.81 20.73 -12.28
C ARG A 266 -24.53 21.44 -12.69
N LEU A 267 -24.01 21.19 -13.89
CA LEU A 267 -22.81 21.86 -14.38
C LEU A 267 -23.05 23.36 -14.60
N LYS A 268 -24.21 23.73 -15.17
CA LYS A 268 -24.61 25.14 -15.33
C LYS A 268 -24.67 25.87 -13.99
N ASN A 269 -25.30 25.27 -12.98
CA ASN A 269 -25.39 25.85 -11.64
C ASN A 269 -24.01 25.98 -10.99
N LEU A 270 -23.14 24.99 -11.14
CA LEU A 270 -21.76 25.08 -10.65
C LEU A 270 -21.00 26.23 -11.30
N ARG A 271 -21.08 26.40 -12.63
CA ARG A 271 -20.45 27.52 -13.33
C ARG A 271 -20.96 28.87 -12.84
N PHE A 272 -22.27 29.00 -12.65
CA PHE A 272 -22.88 30.21 -12.11
C PHE A 272 -22.37 30.53 -10.69
N GLU A 273 -22.31 29.52 -9.81
CA GLU A 273 -21.76 29.67 -8.46
C GLU A 273 -20.29 30.08 -8.49
N LEU A 274 -19.46 29.42 -9.32
CA LEU A 274 -18.04 29.75 -9.44
C LEU A 274 -17.86 31.19 -9.95
N HIS A 275 -18.52 31.60 -11.03
CA HIS A 275 -18.46 32.98 -11.53
C HIS A 275 -18.89 34.02 -10.48
N ARG A 276 -19.90 33.70 -9.66
CA ARG A 276 -20.28 34.55 -8.53
C ARG A 276 -19.15 34.66 -7.52
N LEU A 277 -18.46 33.57 -7.20
CA LEU A 277 -17.30 33.59 -6.29
C LEU A 277 -16.12 34.38 -6.88
N GLN A 278 -15.87 34.28 -8.19
CA GLN A 278 -14.84 35.08 -8.87
C GLN A 278 -15.14 36.57 -8.75
N ARG A 279 -16.37 37.00 -9.08
CA ARG A 279 -16.76 38.41 -9.06
C ARG A 279 -16.87 39.00 -7.65
N SER A 280 -17.37 38.21 -6.69
CA SER A 280 -17.69 38.73 -5.36
C SER A 280 -16.50 38.68 -4.40
N TYR A 281 -15.58 37.73 -4.61
CA TYR A 281 -14.50 37.47 -3.65
C TYR A 281 -13.11 37.35 -4.31
N GLY A 282 -12.99 37.46 -5.63
CA GLY A 282 -11.69 37.39 -6.31
C GLY A 282 -11.14 35.97 -6.47
N LEU A 283 -11.96 34.92 -6.39
CA LEU A 283 -11.51 33.56 -6.69
C LEU A 283 -11.00 33.48 -8.14
N GLU A 284 -9.81 32.92 -8.35
CA GLU A 284 -9.14 32.85 -9.65
C GLU A 284 -8.39 31.54 -9.77
N ALA A 285 -7.99 31.15 -10.98
CA ALA A 285 -7.25 29.92 -11.20
C ALA A 285 -5.90 29.88 -10.44
N ARG A 286 -5.25 31.03 -10.22
CA ARG A 286 -4.00 31.13 -9.47
C ARG A 286 -4.13 30.67 -8.02
N HIS A 287 -5.33 30.75 -7.47
CA HIS A 287 -5.66 30.29 -6.12
C HIS A 287 -5.89 28.78 -6.03
N VAL A 288 -5.78 28.03 -7.14
CA VAL A 288 -6.02 26.59 -7.16
C VAL A 288 -4.69 25.83 -6.96
N PRO A 289 -4.58 24.99 -5.91
CA PRO A 289 -3.44 24.09 -5.74
C PRO A 289 -3.54 22.91 -6.71
N SER A 290 -2.44 22.20 -6.97
CA SER A 290 -2.49 21.03 -7.86
C SER A 290 -3.23 19.85 -7.22
N THR A 291 -3.42 19.84 -5.91
CA THR A 291 -4.26 18.84 -5.21
C THR A 291 -5.31 19.54 -4.32
N LEU A 292 -6.60 19.41 -4.65
CA LEU A 292 -7.67 20.04 -3.87
C LEU A 292 -7.87 19.42 -2.48
N TYR A 293 -8.12 20.28 -1.50
CA TYR A 293 -8.48 19.92 -0.14
C TYR A 293 -9.80 20.60 0.26
N VAL A 294 -10.57 19.96 1.14
CA VAL A 294 -11.94 20.39 1.49
C VAL A 294 -12.20 20.57 2.99
N GLY A 295 -11.27 20.12 3.82
CA GLY A 295 -11.37 20.17 5.28
C GLY A 295 -10.06 20.61 5.95
N ALA A 296 -9.82 20.14 7.17
CA ALA A 296 -8.58 20.36 7.91
C ALA A 296 -7.43 19.41 7.45
N GLU A 297 -7.46 18.98 6.19
CA GLU A 297 -6.48 18.07 5.61
C GLU A 297 -5.11 18.78 5.55
N TYR A 298 -4.08 18.17 6.15
CA TYR A 298 -2.73 18.74 6.19
C TYR A 298 -1.64 17.66 6.01
N PRO A 299 -0.60 17.92 5.19
CA PRO A 299 -0.55 18.94 4.14
C PRO A 299 -1.34 18.51 2.88
N LEU A 300 -1.67 17.23 2.73
CA LEU A 300 -2.44 16.68 1.61
C LEU A 300 -3.58 15.77 2.11
N PRO A 301 -4.63 15.52 1.30
CA PRO A 301 -5.65 14.53 1.62
C PRO A 301 -5.07 13.10 1.63
N HIS A 302 -5.86 12.13 2.08
CA HIS A 302 -5.44 10.73 2.14
C HIS A 302 -4.93 10.23 0.78
N ARG A 303 -3.86 9.43 0.78
CA ARG A 303 -3.11 9.01 -0.43
C ARG A 303 -3.98 8.44 -1.55
N MET A 304 -5.03 7.70 -1.19
CA MET A 304 -5.92 7.09 -2.18
C MET A 304 -6.78 8.10 -2.96
N GLU A 305 -6.83 9.35 -2.50
CA GLU A 305 -7.64 10.40 -3.12
C GLU A 305 -6.85 11.32 -4.05
N TRP A 306 -5.51 11.32 -4.01
CA TRP A 306 -4.67 12.28 -4.73
C TRP A 306 -5.07 12.45 -6.21
N ASN A 307 -5.18 11.36 -6.95
CA ASN A 307 -5.56 11.40 -8.37
C ASN A 307 -6.94 12.04 -8.61
N VAL A 308 -7.92 11.76 -7.73
CA VAL A 308 -9.27 12.33 -7.85
C VAL A 308 -9.25 13.82 -7.51
N ARG A 309 -8.42 14.23 -6.56
CA ARG A 309 -8.27 15.63 -6.13
C ARG A 309 -7.47 16.46 -7.12
N GLU A 310 -6.45 15.89 -7.77
CA GLU A 310 -5.73 16.48 -8.90
C GLU A 310 -6.64 16.64 -10.11
N PHE A 311 -7.40 15.59 -10.46
CA PHE A 311 -8.43 15.68 -11.50
C PHE A 311 -9.43 16.81 -11.22
N ALA A 312 -9.88 16.92 -9.96
CA ALA A 312 -10.80 17.98 -9.57
C ALA A 312 -10.14 19.37 -9.62
N ALA A 313 -8.84 19.50 -9.29
CA ALA A 313 -8.10 20.76 -9.43
C ALA A 313 -8.08 21.22 -10.90
N VAL A 314 -7.75 20.31 -11.82
CA VAL A 314 -7.77 20.59 -13.27
C VAL A 314 -9.17 21.04 -13.70
N ALA A 315 -10.21 20.31 -13.30
CA ALA A 315 -11.59 20.67 -13.62
C ALA A 315 -11.98 22.05 -13.07
N LEU A 316 -11.51 22.42 -11.87
CA LEU A 316 -11.75 23.74 -11.29
C LEU A 316 -11.08 24.84 -12.11
N VAL A 317 -9.81 24.67 -12.50
CA VAL A 317 -9.07 25.60 -13.35
C VAL A 317 -9.74 25.76 -14.71
N MET A 318 -10.19 24.66 -15.34
CA MET A 318 -10.96 24.73 -16.59
C MET A 318 -12.18 25.65 -16.44
N GLN A 319 -12.89 25.58 -15.30
CA GLN A 319 -14.08 26.42 -15.08
C GLN A 319 -13.74 27.88 -14.73
N LEU A 320 -12.63 28.13 -14.02
CA LEU A 320 -12.26 29.47 -13.56
C LEU A 320 -11.53 30.30 -14.63
N ALA A 321 -10.74 29.64 -15.50
CA ALA A 321 -9.92 30.28 -16.52
C ALA A 321 -10.39 30.01 -17.96
N ASP A 322 -11.51 29.31 -18.13
CA ASP A 322 -12.05 28.91 -19.44
C ASP A 322 -11.01 28.20 -20.33
N LEU A 323 -10.29 27.25 -19.72
CA LEU A 323 -9.25 26.46 -20.37
C LEU A 323 -9.75 25.06 -20.71
N ASP A 324 -9.22 24.49 -21.80
CA ASP A 324 -9.33 23.06 -22.06
C ASP A 324 -8.56 22.24 -21.01
N ALA A 325 -8.80 20.93 -20.98
CA ALA A 325 -8.19 20.06 -19.97
C ALA A 325 -6.65 20.00 -20.09
N VAL A 326 -6.09 20.14 -21.29
CA VAL A 326 -4.64 20.10 -21.53
C VAL A 326 -3.98 21.35 -20.94
N ARG A 327 -4.49 22.53 -21.27
CA ARG A 327 -4.00 23.82 -20.77
C ARG A 327 -4.21 23.94 -19.26
N ALA A 328 -5.33 23.44 -18.73
CA ALA A 328 -5.57 23.42 -17.29
C ALA A 328 -4.60 22.48 -16.54
N SER A 329 -4.28 21.30 -17.10
CA SER A 329 -3.23 20.43 -16.55
C SER A 329 -1.87 21.11 -16.56
N GLN A 330 -1.49 21.74 -17.68
CA GLN A 330 -0.24 22.51 -17.79
C GLN A 330 -0.17 23.67 -16.80
N TYR A 331 -1.28 24.37 -16.58
CA TYR A 331 -1.35 25.47 -15.62
C TYR A 331 -1.09 25.04 -14.16
N LEU A 332 -1.39 23.78 -13.84
CA LEU A 332 -1.15 23.17 -12.52
C LEU A 332 0.16 22.37 -12.45
N ASP A 333 0.98 22.42 -13.49
CA ASP A 333 2.21 21.64 -13.66
C ASP A 333 1.97 20.12 -13.61
N LEU A 334 0.75 19.66 -13.94
CA LEU A 334 0.38 18.24 -13.89
C LEU A 334 0.51 17.56 -15.25
N PRO A 335 0.86 16.26 -15.30
CA PRO A 335 0.78 15.48 -16.52
C PRO A 335 -0.66 15.37 -17.01
N TYR A 336 -0.88 15.61 -18.30
CA TYR A 336 -2.20 15.43 -18.90
C TYR A 336 -2.54 13.95 -19.03
N HIS A 337 -3.71 13.56 -18.51
CA HIS A 337 -4.27 12.23 -18.67
C HIS A 337 -5.67 12.31 -19.28
N PRO A 338 -5.90 11.72 -20.48
CA PRO A 338 -7.20 11.77 -21.11
C PRO A 338 -8.23 11.04 -20.24
N SER A 339 -9.28 11.75 -19.85
CA SER A 339 -10.36 11.22 -19.02
C SER A 339 -11.71 11.57 -19.66
N PRO A 340 -12.64 10.62 -19.82
CA PRO A 340 -13.99 10.90 -20.30
C PRO A 340 -14.71 11.95 -19.44
N ALA A 341 -14.36 12.04 -18.15
CA ALA A 341 -14.92 13.03 -17.26
C ALA A 341 -14.43 14.46 -17.56
N PHE A 342 -13.22 14.65 -18.10
CA PHE A 342 -12.76 15.96 -18.59
C PHE A 342 -13.53 16.36 -19.85
N ALA A 343 -13.62 15.46 -20.84
CA ALA A 343 -14.33 15.71 -22.08
C ALA A 343 -15.79 16.13 -21.83
N ASP A 344 -16.46 15.48 -20.87
CA ASP A 344 -17.83 15.82 -20.50
C ASP A 344 -17.98 17.21 -19.83
N ILE A 345 -16.97 17.66 -19.07
CA ILE A 345 -16.97 18.99 -18.44
C ILE A 345 -16.61 20.07 -19.46
N GLU A 346 -15.60 19.82 -20.28
CA GLU A 346 -15.11 20.68 -21.36
C GLU A 346 -16.24 20.98 -22.37
N LEU A 347 -16.90 19.92 -22.84
CA LEU A 347 -18.01 20.03 -23.80
C LEU A 347 -19.33 20.53 -23.15
N GLY A 348 -19.31 20.91 -21.86
CA GLY A 348 -20.48 21.41 -21.15
C GLY A 348 -21.59 20.37 -20.96
N ARG A 349 -21.26 19.09 -21.08
CA ARG A 349 -22.22 17.99 -21.18
C ARG A 349 -22.72 17.52 -19.83
N ARG A 350 -21.83 17.27 -18.86
CA ARG A 350 -22.23 16.78 -17.53
C ARG A 350 -21.15 16.93 -16.47
N ILE A 351 -21.59 16.96 -15.21
CA ILE A 351 -20.74 16.72 -14.05
C ILE A 351 -21.43 15.79 -13.04
N ARG A 352 -20.66 14.83 -12.49
CA ARG A 352 -21.17 13.92 -11.46
C ARG A 352 -21.46 14.66 -10.15
N PRO A 353 -22.50 14.26 -9.37
CA PRO A 353 -22.85 14.92 -8.11
C PRO A 353 -21.68 15.04 -7.12
N GLN A 354 -20.91 13.97 -6.96
CA GLN A 354 -19.75 13.92 -6.08
C GLN A 354 -18.65 14.92 -6.50
N HIS A 355 -18.37 15.06 -7.80
CA HIS A 355 -17.38 16.00 -8.30
C HIS A 355 -17.87 17.44 -8.16
N ALA A 356 -19.14 17.72 -8.45
CA ALA A 356 -19.71 19.05 -8.22
C ALA A 356 -19.67 19.46 -6.75
N THR A 357 -19.91 18.51 -5.83
CA THR A 357 -19.84 18.76 -4.39
C THR A 357 -18.40 19.04 -3.96
N LEU A 358 -17.44 18.21 -4.40
CA LEU A 358 -16.01 18.40 -4.16
C LEU A 358 -15.53 19.79 -4.63
N LEU A 359 -15.88 20.20 -5.86
CA LEU A 359 -15.49 21.50 -6.42
C LEU A 359 -16.05 22.68 -5.60
N ARG A 360 -17.33 22.59 -5.18
CA ARG A 360 -17.94 23.62 -4.32
C ARG A 360 -17.25 23.72 -2.96
N MET A 361 -17.00 22.57 -2.32
CA MET A 361 -16.35 22.54 -1.01
C MET A 361 -14.93 23.11 -1.09
N ALA A 362 -14.18 22.74 -2.13
CA ALA A 362 -12.83 23.24 -2.37
C ALA A 362 -12.84 24.75 -2.62
N ALA A 363 -13.70 25.26 -3.52
CA ALA A 363 -13.80 26.70 -3.79
C ALA A 363 -14.11 27.52 -2.53
N ARG A 364 -15.02 27.03 -1.67
CA ARG A 364 -15.32 27.68 -0.37
C ARG A 364 -14.15 27.57 0.61
N LYS A 365 -13.38 26.49 0.59
CA LYS A 365 -12.19 26.34 1.42
C LYS A 365 -11.10 27.33 1.00
N LEU A 366 -10.84 27.48 -0.30
CA LEU A 366 -9.88 28.46 -0.82
C LEU A 366 -10.21 29.89 -0.37
N LEU A 367 -11.50 30.24 -0.32
CA LEU A 367 -11.95 31.52 0.21
C LEU A 367 -11.69 31.67 1.71
N ARG A 368 -12.01 30.64 2.50
CA ARG A 368 -11.76 30.66 3.96
C ARG A 368 -10.28 30.75 4.31
N ASP A 369 -9.43 30.24 3.44
CA ASP A 369 -7.97 30.26 3.61
C ASP A 369 -7.33 31.55 3.10
N GLY A 370 -8.13 32.52 2.66
CA GLY A 370 -7.66 33.83 2.23
C GLY A 370 -7.10 33.87 0.81
N LEU A 371 -7.53 32.96 -0.08
CA LEU A 371 -7.13 32.95 -1.50
C LEU A 371 -5.62 32.99 -1.71
N VAL A 372 -4.93 32.04 -1.10
CA VAL A 372 -3.48 31.84 -1.31
C VAL A 372 -3.17 31.67 -2.79
N ASP A 373 -2.21 32.44 -3.32
CA ASP A 373 -1.72 32.28 -4.70
C ASP A 373 -0.77 31.08 -4.81
N TYR A 374 -1.35 29.91 -5.12
CA TYR A 374 -0.59 28.67 -5.28
C TYR A 374 0.20 28.63 -6.59
N GLN A 375 -0.22 29.35 -7.63
CA GLN A 375 0.56 29.45 -8.86
C GLN A 375 1.87 30.19 -8.59
N TYR A 376 1.81 31.31 -7.87
CA TYR A 376 2.98 32.04 -7.43
C TYR A 376 3.92 31.15 -6.61
N ARG A 377 3.38 30.45 -5.60
CA ARG A 377 4.18 29.54 -4.76
C ARG A 377 4.90 28.45 -5.55
N ARG A 378 4.21 27.81 -6.50
CA ARG A 378 4.83 26.81 -7.37
C ARG A 378 5.95 27.42 -8.20
N ARG A 379 5.74 28.59 -8.82
CA ARG A 379 6.76 29.25 -9.65
C ARG A 379 8.00 29.62 -8.86
N THR A 380 7.83 30.25 -7.69
CA THR A 380 8.93 30.62 -6.80
C THR A 380 9.71 29.39 -6.35
N LEU A 381 9.04 28.39 -5.77
CA LEU A 381 9.71 27.21 -5.24
C LEU A 381 10.33 26.33 -6.34
N THR A 382 9.80 26.37 -7.56
CA THR A 382 10.40 25.66 -8.71
C THR A 382 11.79 26.18 -9.05
N ALA A 383 12.08 27.46 -8.79
CA ALA A 383 13.37 28.08 -9.10
C ALA A 383 14.47 27.74 -8.08
N HIS A 384 14.12 27.17 -6.92
CA HIS A 384 15.07 26.85 -5.85
C HIS A 384 15.36 25.35 -5.81
N HIS A 385 16.65 25.00 -5.84
CA HIS A 385 17.12 23.61 -5.91
C HIS A 385 17.98 23.19 -4.72
N ARG A 386 18.27 24.14 -3.82
CA ARG A 386 19.12 23.97 -2.66
C ARG A 386 18.63 24.83 -1.52
N LEU A 387 18.85 24.36 -0.30
CA LEU A 387 18.66 25.16 0.90
C LEU A 387 19.86 26.10 1.07
N GLU A 388 19.60 27.28 1.61
CA GLU A 388 20.70 28.19 1.92
C GLU A 388 21.65 27.57 2.97
N PRO A 389 22.97 27.82 2.88
CA PRO A 389 23.93 27.25 3.82
C PRO A 389 23.63 27.55 5.29
N GLY A 390 23.04 28.72 5.57
CA GLY A 390 22.61 29.11 6.91
C GLY A 390 21.45 28.25 7.45
N VAL A 391 20.53 27.84 6.57
CA VAL A 391 19.40 26.97 6.91
C VAL A 391 19.88 25.55 7.14
N LEU A 392 20.75 25.02 6.27
CA LEU A 392 21.36 23.69 6.44
C LEU A 392 22.07 23.53 7.79
N ARG A 393 22.83 24.55 8.22
CA ARG A 393 23.51 24.54 9.53
C ARG A 393 22.53 24.48 10.71
N ARG A 394 21.36 25.11 10.59
CA ARG A 394 20.32 25.11 11.62
C ARG A 394 19.54 23.80 11.65
N LEU A 395 19.37 23.15 10.51
CA LEU A 395 18.56 21.93 10.40
C LEU A 395 19.20 20.69 11.04
N ARG A 396 20.53 20.65 11.22
CA ARG A 396 21.25 19.46 11.74
C ARG A 396 20.71 18.15 11.12
N LEU A 397 20.61 18.13 9.79
CA LEU A 397 20.02 16.99 9.07
C LEU A 397 20.77 15.71 9.44
N PRO A 398 20.07 14.60 9.77
CA PRO A 398 20.73 13.35 10.12
C PRO A 398 21.62 12.87 8.96
N GLU A 399 22.81 12.34 9.28
CA GLU A 399 23.68 11.75 8.26
C GLU A 399 22.95 10.61 7.53
N PRO A 400 23.10 10.51 6.20
CA PRO A 400 22.41 9.50 5.42
C PRO A 400 22.91 8.11 5.81
N ALA A 401 22.08 7.35 6.54
CA ALA A 401 22.25 5.91 6.62
C ALA A 401 21.91 5.32 5.23
N GLU A 402 22.90 4.75 4.53
CA GLU A 402 22.67 4.13 3.23
C GLU A 402 21.53 3.09 3.29
N PRO A 403 20.65 3.01 2.27
CA PRO A 403 20.53 3.82 1.07
C PRO A 403 19.29 4.74 1.16
N LEU A 404 19.25 5.66 2.13
CA LEU A 404 18.21 6.69 2.15
C LEU A 404 18.55 7.82 1.14
N PRO A 405 17.52 8.46 0.55
CA PRO A 405 17.74 9.58 -0.35
C PRO A 405 18.32 10.81 0.37
N ASP A 406 18.95 11.70 -0.40
CA ASP A 406 19.57 12.93 0.11
C ASP A 406 18.60 13.74 1.03
N PRO A 407 18.96 13.95 2.32
CA PRO A 407 18.12 14.65 3.30
C PRO A 407 17.75 16.08 2.91
N GLU A 408 18.64 16.80 2.20
CA GLU A 408 18.35 18.16 1.72
C GLU A 408 17.22 18.12 0.68
N THR A 409 17.32 17.22 -0.30
CA THR A 409 16.29 17.05 -1.32
C THR A 409 14.94 16.64 -0.71
N LEU A 410 14.92 15.74 0.29
CA LEU A 410 13.68 15.37 0.98
C LEU A 410 13.06 16.53 1.78
N ALA A 411 13.90 17.42 2.34
CA ALA A 411 13.43 18.62 3.02
C ALA A 411 12.80 19.63 2.02
N LEU A 412 13.40 19.80 0.84
CA LEU A 412 12.84 20.62 -0.25
C LEU A 412 11.53 20.03 -0.79
N ASP A 413 11.45 18.71 -0.97
CA ASP A 413 10.22 18.02 -1.39
C ASP A 413 9.09 18.20 -0.36
N TRP A 414 9.41 18.08 0.93
CA TRP A 414 8.43 18.33 1.99
C TRP A 414 7.95 19.79 2.00
N LEU A 415 8.87 20.74 1.82
CA LEU A 415 8.57 22.17 1.75
C LEU A 415 7.66 22.48 0.54
N TRP A 416 7.97 21.91 -0.62
CA TRP A 416 7.14 21.99 -1.82
C TRP A 416 5.72 21.54 -1.53
N ILE A 417 5.53 20.31 -1.00
CA ILE A 417 4.21 19.75 -0.73
C ILE A 417 3.42 20.64 0.24
N THR A 418 4.08 21.12 1.28
CA THR A 418 3.46 21.87 2.36
C THR A 418 3.00 23.25 1.91
N LEU A 419 3.84 23.97 1.17
CA LEU A 419 3.55 25.34 0.73
C LEU A 419 2.67 25.39 -0.52
N THR A 420 2.84 24.45 -1.47
CA THR A 420 2.10 24.45 -2.74
C THR A 420 0.80 23.64 -2.68
N ARG A 421 0.64 22.77 -1.67
CA ARG A 421 -0.46 21.80 -1.56
C ARG A 421 -0.55 20.93 -2.82
N SER A 422 0.61 20.52 -3.31
CA SER A 422 0.73 19.70 -4.49
C SER A 422 1.53 18.44 -4.22
N THR A 423 1.15 17.35 -4.87
CA THR A 423 1.97 16.14 -4.98
C THR A 423 3.23 16.43 -5.81
N LEU A 424 4.28 15.61 -5.61
CA LEU A 424 5.54 15.74 -6.36
C LEU A 424 5.39 15.39 -7.85
N THR A 425 4.25 14.87 -8.30
CA THR A 425 3.94 14.70 -9.73
C THR A 425 3.86 16.04 -10.46
N SER A 426 3.61 17.13 -9.75
CA SER A 426 3.65 18.50 -10.27
C SER A 426 4.93 19.27 -9.95
N SER A 427 5.87 18.63 -9.25
CA SER A 427 7.21 19.19 -9.04
C SER A 427 8.06 18.98 -10.29
N ARG A 428 8.97 19.92 -10.59
CA ARG A 428 9.98 19.73 -11.64
C ARG A 428 11.01 18.65 -11.31
N TRP A 429 11.08 18.20 -10.05
CA TRP A 429 12.11 17.30 -9.56
C TRP A 429 11.47 16.10 -8.83
N PRO A 430 10.76 15.19 -9.53
CA PRO A 430 10.13 14.03 -8.90
C PRO A 430 11.17 12.94 -8.57
N LEU A 431 12.24 13.31 -7.86
CA LEU A 431 13.31 12.41 -7.45
C LEU A 431 12.80 11.39 -6.43
N HIS A 432 11.79 11.77 -5.63
CA HIS A 432 11.17 10.92 -4.62
C HIS A 432 9.65 10.83 -4.77
N SER A 433 9.07 9.83 -4.11
CA SER A 433 7.61 9.73 -4.02
C SER A 433 7.07 10.74 -3.01
N THR A 434 5.90 11.34 -3.27
CA THR A 434 5.21 12.23 -2.33
C THR A 434 5.06 11.59 -0.94
N SER A 435 4.83 10.27 -0.88
CA SER A 435 4.73 9.54 0.39
C SER A 435 6.05 9.50 1.16
N THR A 436 7.18 9.42 0.46
CA THR A 436 8.52 9.42 1.06
C THR A 436 8.81 10.78 1.71
N ALA A 437 8.53 11.87 1.00
CA ALA A 437 8.75 13.24 1.51
C ALA A 437 7.83 13.58 2.70
N LEU A 438 6.56 13.14 2.66
CA LEU A 438 5.66 13.30 3.80
C LEU A 438 6.12 12.50 5.03
N HIS A 439 6.52 11.25 4.82
CA HIS A 439 7.04 10.41 5.90
C HIS A 439 8.32 11.00 6.50
N TYR A 440 9.23 11.51 5.66
CA TYR A 440 10.42 12.21 6.12
C TYR A 440 10.06 13.41 7.00
N GLY A 441 9.18 14.29 6.53
CA GLY A 441 8.77 15.45 7.32
C GLY A 441 8.04 15.07 8.62
N GLU A 442 7.28 13.98 8.64
CA GLU A 442 6.52 13.55 9.82
C GLU A 442 7.36 12.83 10.88
N TYR A 443 8.37 12.06 10.47
CA TYR A 443 9.12 11.17 11.37
C TYR A 443 10.61 11.50 11.50
N ALA A 444 11.22 12.18 10.51
CA ALA A 444 12.64 12.54 10.54
C ALA A 444 12.87 14.00 10.96
N LEU A 445 11.90 14.89 10.75
CA LEU A 445 11.97 16.28 11.19
C LEU A 445 11.19 16.50 12.49
N ASP A 446 11.82 17.09 13.49
CA ASP A 446 11.15 17.59 14.69
C ASP A 446 10.36 18.90 14.40
N GLY A 447 9.65 19.40 15.41
CA GLY A 447 8.82 20.60 15.26
C GLY A 447 9.61 21.87 14.95
N GLU A 448 10.83 22.00 15.48
CA GLU A 448 11.70 23.16 15.28
C GLU A 448 12.29 23.15 13.86
N GLN A 449 12.75 21.99 13.40
CA GLN A 449 13.25 21.79 12.04
C GLN A 449 12.16 22.07 10.98
N ARG A 450 10.92 21.63 11.23
CA ARG A 450 9.77 21.97 10.36
C ARG A 450 9.52 23.48 10.34
N LEU A 451 9.61 24.14 11.49
CA LEU A 451 9.42 25.59 11.58
C LEU A 451 10.51 26.33 10.80
N ILE A 452 11.78 25.94 10.95
CA ILE A 452 12.92 26.51 10.20
C ILE A 452 12.71 26.37 8.68
N LEU A 453 12.28 25.20 8.21
CA LEU A 453 11.97 25.00 6.79
C LEU A 453 10.80 25.88 6.32
N LEU A 454 9.73 25.99 7.12
CA LEU A 454 8.59 26.83 6.79
C LEU A 454 8.97 28.32 6.76
N GLU A 455 9.75 28.79 7.73
CA GLU A 455 10.31 30.15 7.76
C GLU A 455 11.14 30.41 6.52
N HIS A 456 12.05 29.49 6.16
CA HIS A 456 12.84 29.59 4.95
C HIS A 456 11.96 29.69 3.70
N GLY A 457 11.01 28.77 3.52
CA GLY A 457 10.12 28.81 2.36
C GLY A 457 9.25 30.06 2.31
N HIS A 458 8.77 30.57 3.45
CA HIS A 458 8.05 31.83 3.50
C HIS A 458 8.94 33.04 3.19
N SER A 459 10.21 33.04 3.59
CA SER A 459 11.18 34.06 3.20
C SER A 459 11.43 34.06 1.70
N LEU A 460 11.58 32.89 1.07
CA LEU A 460 11.69 32.79 -0.40
C LEU A 460 10.46 33.39 -1.10
N LEU A 461 9.26 33.09 -0.60
CA LEU A 461 8.01 33.66 -1.12
C LEU A 461 7.88 35.17 -0.91
N ARG A 462 8.51 35.75 0.13
CA ARG A 462 8.49 37.20 0.35
C ARG A 462 9.49 37.90 -0.55
N LEU A 463 10.73 37.39 -0.63
CA LEU A 463 11.79 37.96 -1.46
C LEU A 463 11.35 38.08 -2.92
N THR A 464 10.80 37.01 -3.49
CA THR A 464 10.31 37.06 -4.87
C THR A 464 9.09 37.99 -5.03
N GLN A 465 8.34 38.29 -3.96
CA GLN A 465 7.18 39.19 -4.03
C GLN A 465 7.66 40.64 -4.01
N ASP A 466 8.68 40.94 -3.19
CA ASP A 466 9.33 42.24 -3.11
C ASP A 466 10.08 42.57 -4.42
N ASP A 467 10.75 41.58 -5.03
CA ASP A 467 11.41 41.74 -6.33
C ASP A 467 10.41 42.09 -7.45
N ILE A 468 9.27 41.38 -7.52
CA ILE A 468 8.21 41.67 -8.49
C ILE A 468 7.61 43.08 -8.25
N ALA A 469 7.45 43.48 -6.98
CA ALA A 469 6.95 44.80 -6.64
C ALA A 469 7.96 45.92 -7.00
N HIS A 470 9.25 45.66 -6.86
CA HIS A 470 10.32 46.58 -7.23
C HIS A 470 10.42 46.76 -8.75
N ASP A 471 10.33 45.68 -9.53
CA ASP A 471 10.36 45.72 -11.00
C ASP A 471 9.11 46.37 -11.62
N GLN A 472 7.99 46.42 -10.87
CA GLN A 472 6.76 47.09 -11.29
C GLN A 472 6.73 48.59 -10.94
N GLN A 473 7.74 49.12 -10.23
CA GLN A 473 7.86 50.57 -10.03
C GLN A 473 8.35 51.24 -11.32
N PRO A 474 7.67 52.29 -11.81
CA PRO A 474 8.17 53.05 -12.95
C PRO A 474 9.53 53.63 -12.59
N ALA A 475 10.51 53.51 -13.50
CA ALA A 475 11.85 54.05 -13.31
C ALA A 475 11.77 55.51 -12.82
N PRO A 476 12.58 55.92 -11.82
CA PRO A 476 12.58 57.31 -11.36
C PRO A 476 12.85 58.21 -12.55
N ALA A 477 11.98 59.20 -12.74
CA ALA A 477 12.10 60.15 -13.84
C ALA A 477 13.51 60.74 -13.83
N THR A 478 14.25 60.51 -14.91
CA THR A 478 15.55 61.12 -15.15
C THR A 478 15.38 62.63 -15.00
N PRO A 479 16.14 63.32 -14.12
CA PRO A 479 16.01 64.75 -13.99
C PRO A 479 16.36 65.40 -15.33
N ASP A 480 15.46 66.26 -15.78
CA ASP A 480 15.50 66.95 -17.07
C ASP A 480 16.81 67.75 -17.18
N LEU A 481 17.76 67.26 -17.98
CA LEU A 481 19.02 67.94 -18.34
C LEU A 481 18.76 69.07 -19.34
N LYS A 482 17.79 69.95 -19.04
CA LYS A 482 17.47 71.16 -19.81
C LYS A 482 17.30 72.41 -18.94
N GLN A 483 18.07 72.50 -17.86
CA GLN A 483 18.33 73.77 -17.17
C GLN A 483 19.79 73.88 -16.75
N ALA A 484 20.71 73.86 -17.72
CA ALA A 484 22.04 74.46 -17.62
C ALA A 484 22.75 74.40 -18.99
N GLN A 485 22.33 75.26 -19.92
CA GLN A 485 23.20 76.01 -20.85
C GLN A 485 22.36 76.87 -21.78
#